data_AF-A0A7V7UUK0-F1
#
_entry.id   AF-A0A7V7UUK0-F1
#
_cell.length_a   1.000
_cell.length_b   1.000
_cell.length_c   1.000
_cell.angle_alpha   90.00
_cell.angle_beta   90.00
_cell.angle_gamma   90.00
#
_symmetry.space_group_name_H-M   'P 1'
#
loop_
_entity.id
_entity.type
_entity.pdbx_description
1 polymer ?
#
loop_
_entity_poly.entity_id
_entity_poly.type
_entity_poly.pdbx_seq_one_letter_code
_entity_poly.pdbx_strand_id
1 'polypeptide(L)' 'MLKLLHIILAIIVMLLAGYGLITEDYRLQPYMLLFLGLTTLVMSLREFQEGKKGFFWFSIVVFLFILYVVIQSFLLN' A
#
# COMPACT_ATOMS: atom_id res chain seq x y z
N MET A 1 -0.18 1.92 -18.40
CA MET A 1 -1.17 2.52 -17.47
C MET A 1 -0.85 2.25 -16.00
N LEU A 2 -0.56 1.01 -15.58
CA LEU A 2 -0.11 0.70 -14.19
C LEU A 2 1.16 1.46 -13.73
N LYS A 3 1.96 1.98 -14.67
CA LYS A 3 3.07 2.93 -14.42
C LYS A 3 2.61 4.23 -13.76
N LEU A 4 1.59 4.86 -14.32
CA LEU A 4 1.09 6.12 -13.81
C LEU A 4 0.40 5.93 -12.45
N LEU A 5 -0.41 4.87 -12.31
CA LEU A 5 -1.09 4.55 -11.05
C LEU A 5 -0.10 4.30 -9.91
N HIS A 6 0.97 3.53 -10.16
CA HIS A 6 2.02 3.29 -9.17
C HIS A 6 2.71 4.59 -8.72
N ILE A 7 3.00 5.50 -9.65
CA ILE A 7 3.64 6.79 -9.34
C ILE A 7 2.72 7.63 -8.46
N ILE A 8 1.44 7.74 -8.81
CA ILE A 8 0.45 8.51 -8.03
C ILE A 8 0.34 7.92 -6.61
N LEU A 9 0.20 6.61 -6.48
CA LEU A 9 0.11 5.94 -5.19
C LEU A 9 1.40 6.14 -4.36
N ALA A 10 2.58 6.05 -4.98
CA ALA A 10 3.85 6.28 -4.30
C ALA A 10 4.00 7.73 -3.78
N ILE A 11 3.54 8.72 -4.54
CA ILE A 11 3.53 10.12 -4.11
C ILE A 11 2.61 10.29 -2.88
N ILE A 12 1.42 9.68 -2.90
CA ILE A 12 0.48 9.74 -1.77
C ILE A 12 1.11 9.10 -0.51
N VAL A 13 1.71 7.92 -0.63
CA VAL A 13 2.42 7.27 0.48
C VAL A 13 3.53 8.16 1.03
N MET A 14 4.32 8.80 0.16
CA MET A 14 5.41 9.67 0.56
C MET A 14 4.91 10.92 1.31
N LEU A 15 3.81 11.52 0.86
CA LEU A 15 3.18 12.65 1.55
C LEU A 15 2.63 12.25 2.92
N LEU A 16 1.95 11.10 3.01
CA LEU A 16 1.45 10.58 4.29
C LEU A 16 2.58 10.23 5.26
N ALA A 17 3.66 9.61 4.77
CA ALA A 17 4.84 9.29 5.57
C ALA A 17 5.53 10.56 6.07
N GLY A 18 5.71 11.56 5.20
CA GLY A 18 6.26 12.86 5.58
C GLY A 18 5.40 13.56 6.62
N TYR A 19 4.08 13.55 6.46
CA TYR A 19 3.15 14.13 7.42
C TYR A 19 3.23 13.45 8.78
N GLY A 20 3.18 12.11 8.83
CA GLY A 20 3.25 11.35 10.08
C GLY A 20 4.59 11.52 10.80
N LEU A 21 5.69 11.67 10.05
CA LEU A 21 7.03 11.88 10.63
C LEU A 21 7.21 13.29 11.20
N ILE A 22 6.69 14.32 10.52
CA ILE A 22 6.81 15.72 10.95
C ILE A 22 5.86 16.03 12.11
N THR A 23 4.63 15.51 12.05
CA THR A 23 3.57 15.85 13.00
C THR A 23 3.59 14.93 14.23
N GLU A 24 4.37 13.83 14.19
CA GLU A 24 4.34 12.72 15.16
C GLU A 24 2.94 12.13 15.39
N ASP A 25 2.00 12.42 14.49
CA ASP A 25 0.62 11.95 14.56
C ASP A 25 0.45 10.72 13.66
N TYR A 26 0.29 9.57 14.32
CA TYR A 26 0.11 8.27 13.68
C TYR A 26 -1.35 7.92 13.40
N ARG A 27 -2.31 8.84 13.58
CA ARG A 27 -3.71 8.61 13.21
C ARG A 27 -3.92 8.29 11.74
N LEU A 28 -3.02 8.79 10.88
CA LEU A 28 -3.06 8.51 9.44
C LEU A 28 -2.24 7.27 9.03
N GLN A 29 -1.62 6.58 9.99
CA GLN A 29 -0.82 5.39 9.75
C GLN A 29 -1.60 4.23 9.12
N PRO A 30 -2.88 3.96 9.47
CA PRO A 30 -3.69 2.95 8.78
C PRO A 30 -3.90 3.30 7.30
N TYR A 31 -4.16 4.57 6.98
CA TYR A 31 -4.29 5.03 5.60
C TYR A 31 -2.99 4.87 4.83
N MET A 32 -1.85 5.20 5.45
CA MET A 32 -0.53 5.01 4.85
C MET A 32 -0.28 3.53 4.51
N LEU A 33 -0.57 2.63 5.46
CA LEU A 33 -0.46 1.17 5.25
C LEU A 33 -1.34 0.70 4.08
N LEU A 34 -2.57 1.21 3.98
CA LEU A 34 -3.51 0.90 2.91
C LEU A 34 -2.94 1.28 1.53
N PHE A 35 -2.44 2.52 1.40
CA PHE A 35 -1.82 2.99 0.16
C PHE A 35 -0.53 2.23 -0.18
N LEU A 36 0.24 1.82 0.84
CA LEU A 36 1.42 0.95 0.68
C LEU A 36 1.05 -0.45 0.19
N GLY A 37 -0.05 -1.03 0.70
CA GLY A 37 -0.58 -2.28 0.19
C GLY A 37 -1.00 -2.17 -1.29
N LEU A 38 -1.67 -1.08 -1.65
CA LEU A 38 -2.06 -0.76 -3.02
C LEU A 38 -0.86 -0.60 -3.96
N THR A 39 0.20 0.13 -3.57
CA THR A 39 1.42 0.25 -4.39
C THR A 39 2.08 -1.10 -4.62
N THR A 40 2.15 -1.93 -3.58
CA THR A 40 2.73 -3.28 -3.66
C THR A 40 1.92 -4.15 -4.62
N LEU A 41 0.58 -4.14 -4.51
CA LEU A 41 -0.31 -4.89 -5.40
C LEU A 41 -0.19 -4.44 -6.86
N VAL A 42 -0.15 -3.12 -7.11
CA VAL A 42 0.03 -2.57 -8.47
C VAL A 42 1.41 -2.92 -9.05
N MET A 43 2.45 -2.95 -8.21
CA MET A 43 3.80 -3.36 -8.62
C MET A 43 3.82 -4.83 -9.03
N SER A 44 3.24 -5.71 -8.21
CA SER A 44 3.17 -7.15 -8.51
C SER A 44 2.25 -7.46 -9.69
N LEU A 45 1.19 -6.67 -9.90
CA LEU A 45 0.36 -6.74 -11.11
C LEU A 45 1.19 -6.42 -12.36
N ARG A 46 2.09 -5.42 -12.29
CA ARG A 46 2.98 -5.10 -13.41
C ARG A 46 3.97 -6.23 -13.66
N GLU A 47 4.61 -6.76 -12.61
CA GLU A 47 5.55 -7.88 -12.76
C GLU A 47 4.88 -9.13 -13.36
N PHE A 48 3.61 -9.37 -12.99
CA PHE A 48 2.79 -10.41 -13.59
C PHE A 48 2.54 -10.18 -15.09
N GLN A 49 2.23 -8.94 -15.49
CA GLN A 49 2.09 -8.57 -16.90
C GLN A 49 3.41 -8.70 -17.68
N GLU A 50 4.56 -8.49 -17.02
CA GLU A 50 5.90 -8.67 -17.60
C GLU A 50 6.36 -10.14 -17.59
N GLY A 51 5.49 -11.10 -17.25
CA GLY A 51 5.75 -12.55 -17.33
C GLY A 51 6.39 -13.16 -16.07
N LYS A 52 6.64 -12.38 -15.02
CA LYS A 52 7.22 -12.84 -13.76
C LYS A 52 6.10 -13.24 -12.80
N LYS A 53 5.69 -14.52 -12.87
CA LYS A 53 4.56 -15.06 -12.10
C LYS A 53 4.81 -15.27 -10.60
N GLY A 54 6.06 -15.21 -10.14
CA GLY A 54 6.41 -15.61 -8.76
C GLY A 54 5.86 -14.70 -7.66
N PHE A 55 5.83 -13.38 -7.88
CA PHE A 55 5.54 -12.42 -6.81
C PHE A 55 4.07 -11.99 -6.70
N PHE A 56 3.25 -12.32 -7.70
CA PHE A 56 1.86 -11.90 -7.77
C PHE A 56 1.01 -12.46 -6.61
N TRP A 57 1.14 -13.77 -6.35
CA TRP A 57 0.34 -14.43 -5.32
C TRP A 57 0.69 -13.94 -3.91
N PHE A 58 1.99 -13.77 -3.65
CA PHE A 58 2.48 -13.21 -2.39
C PHE A 58 1.92 -11.81 -2.15
N SER A 59 1.90 -10.96 -3.16
CA SER A 59 1.39 -9.60 -3.00
C SER A 59 -0.11 -9.53 -2.73
N ILE A 60 -0.90 -10.47 -3.25
CA ILE A 60 -2.34 -10.57 -2.93
C ILE A 60 -2.53 -10.92 -1.45
N VAL A 61 -1.77 -11.89 -0.94
CA VAL A 61 -1.83 -12.29 0.47
C VAL A 61 -1.43 -11.13 1.38
N VAL A 62 -0.34 -10.43 1.04
CA VAL A 62 0.12 -9.24 1.77
C VAL A 62 -0.94 -8.13 1.75
N PHE A 63 -1.58 -7.88 0.61
CA PHE A 63 -2.64 -6.87 0.51
C PHE A 63 -3.86 -7.22 1.37
N LEU A 64 -4.30 -8.47 1.36
CA LEU A 64 -5.41 -8.93 2.21
C LEU A 64 -5.08 -8.79 3.69
N PHE A 65 -3.84 -9.12 4.08
CA PHE A 65 -3.37 -8.92 5.46
C PHE A 65 -3.37 -7.44 5.85
N ILE A 66 -2.89 -6.55 4.97
CA ILE A 66 -2.92 -5.11 5.19
C ILE A 66 -4.36 -4.61 5.35
N LEU A 67 -5.31 -5.09 4.53
CA LEU A 67 -6.73 -4.73 4.70
C LEU A 67 -7.28 -5.16 6.06
N TYR A 68 -6.94 -6.37 6.50
CA TYR A 68 -7.32 -6.84 7.82
C TYR A 68 -6.76 -5.93 8.93
N VAL A 69 -5.47 -5.59 8.88
CA VAL A 69 -4.81 -4.69 9.85
C VAL A 69 -5.46 -3.32 9.86
N VAL A 70 -5.78 -2.76 8.68
CA VAL A 70 -6.46 -1.46 8.57
C VAL A 70 -7.83 -1.52 9.23
N ILE A 71 -8.67 -2.50 8.89
CA ILE A 71 -10.00 -2.66 9.49
C ILE A 71 -9.90 -2.82 10.99
N GLN A 72 -8.97 -3.64 11.47
CA GLN A 72 -8.72 -3.84 12.90
C GLN A 72 -8.31 -2.53 13.58
N SER A 73 -7.45 -1.74 12.96
CA SER A 73 -7.00 -0.45 13.50
C SER A 73 -8.12 0.59 13.56
N PHE A 74 -9.11 0.52 12.66
CA PHE A 74 -10.33 1.35 12.73
C PHE A 74 -11.32 0.85 13.77
N LEU A 75 -11.39 -0.46 14.03
CA LEU A 75 -12.30 -1.03 15.02
C LEU A 75 -11.80 -0.89 16.47
N LEU A 76 -10.47 -0.90 16.67
CA LEU A 76 -9.83 -0.84 17.99
C LEU A 76 -9.47 0.57 18.46
N ASN A 77 -9.63 1.59 17.62
CA ASN A 77 -9.36 3.00 17.93
C ASN A 77 -10.63 3.81 18.09
#